data_AF-A0AAP9N4J0-F1
#
_entry.id   AF-A0AAP9N4J0-F1
#
_cell.length_a   1.000
_cell.length_b   1.000
_cell.length_c   1.000
_cell.angle_alpha   90.00
_cell.angle_beta   90.00
_cell.angle_gamma   90.00
#
_symmetry.space_group_name_H-M   'P 1'
#
loop_
_entity.id
_entity.type
_entity.pdbx_description
1 polymer ?
#
loop_
_entity_poly.entity_id
_entity_poly.type
_entity_poly.pdbx_seq_one_letter_code
_entity_poly.pdbx_strand_id
1 'polypeptide(L)' 'MRSREVIQLIEADGWYEVEVKGSHQQFRHPTKKGRVTVPHPKTELPKGTVRSILKQAGLIQTGSVASTSVNGGNQ' A
#
# COMPACT_ATOMS: atom_id res chain seq x y z
N MET A 1 -14.35 -2.39 4.73
CA MET A 1 -13.85 -2.03 3.39
C MET A 1 -13.76 -3.30 2.56
N ARG A 2 -14.28 -3.28 1.34
CA ARG A 2 -14.28 -4.45 0.45
C ARG A 2 -12.93 -4.56 -0.28
N SER A 3 -12.54 -5.77 -0.69
CA SER A 3 -11.32 -5.96 -1.51
C SER A 3 -11.31 -5.08 -2.76
N ARG A 4 -12.47 -4.93 -3.42
CA ARG A 4 -12.64 -4.07 -4.61
C ARG A 4 -12.36 -2.59 -4.36
N GLU A 5 -12.63 -2.07 -3.15
CA GLU A 5 -12.35 -0.66 -2.84
C GLU A 5 -10.84 -0.43 -2.65
N VAL A 6 -10.16 -1.39 -2.01
CA VAL A 6 -8.70 -1.32 -1.82
C VAL A 6 -7.98 -1.41 -3.17
N ILE A 7 -8.44 -2.27 -4.07
CA ILE A 7 -7.91 -2.40 -5.43
C ILE A 7 -8.04 -1.07 -6.17
N GLN A 8 -9.24 -0.47 -6.19
CA GLN A 8 -9.46 0.83 -6.84
C GLN A 8 -8.56 1.94 -6.28
N LEU A 9 -8.29 1.95 -4.96
CA LEU A 9 -7.41 2.95 -4.35
C LEU A 9 -5.96 2.82 -4.82
N ILE A 10 -5.43 1.59 -4.86
CA ILE A 10 -4.05 1.38 -5.32
C ILE A 10 -3.95 1.57 -6.84
N GLU A 11 -4.98 1.21 -7.60
CA GLU A 11 -5.01 1.45 -9.05
C GLU A 11 -5.04 2.95 -9.37
N ALA A 12 -5.81 3.74 -8.63
CA ALA A 12 -5.84 5.19 -8.77
C ALA A 12 -4.49 5.86 -8.45
N ASP A 13 -3.67 5.25 -7.61
CA ASP A 13 -2.30 5.68 -7.31
C ASP A 13 -1.29 5.28 -8.39
N GLY A 14 -1.68 4.40 -9.32
CA GLY A 14 -0.83 3.94 -10.42
C GLY A 14 -0.30 2.51 -10.25
N TRP A 15 -0.80 1.76 -9.27
CA TRP A 15 -0.56 0.32 -9.20
C TRP A 15 -1.36 -0.40 -10.30
N TYR A 16 -0.78 -1.42 -10.92
CA TYR A 16 -1.45 -2.25 -11.92
C TYR A 16 -1.35 -3.72 -11.56
N GLU A 17 -2.39 -4.48 -11.85
CA GLU A 17 -2.40 -5.94 -11.65
C GLU A 17 -1.37 -6.59 -12.57
N VAL A 18 -0.56 -7.50 -12.02
CA VAL A 18 0.46 -8.22 -12.76
C VAL A 18 0.22 -9.72 -12.81
N GLU A 19 -0.38 -10.28 -11.76
CA GLU A 19 -0.53 -11.72 -11.63
C GLU A 19 -1.64 -12.04 -10.63
N VAL A 20 -2.41 -13.08 -10.91
CA VAL A 20 -3.45 -13.58 -10.01
C VAL A 20 -3.16 -15.04 -9.70
N LYS A 21 -2.95 -15.33 -8.40
CA LYS A 21 -2.76 -16.69 -7.89
C LYS A 21 -3.90 -17.07 -6.99
N GLY A 22 -4.88 -17.79 -7.54
CA GLY A 22 -6.07 -18.20 -6.81
C GLY A 22 -6.81 -17.00 -6.24
N SER A 23 -6.89 -16.91 -4.91
CA SER A 23 -7.56 -15.81 -4.20
C SER A 23 -6.67 -14.60 -3.89
N HIS A 24 -5.48 -14.51 -4.50
CA HIS A 24 -4.54 -13.41 -4.28
C HIS A 24 -4.18 -12.73 -5.60
N GLN A 25 -4.49 -11.45 -5.69
CA GLN A 25 -4.09 -10.59 -6.80
C GLN A 25 -2.81 -9.84 -6.42
N GLN A 26 -1.86 -9.78 -7.34
CA GLN A 26 -0.59 -9.11 -7.16
C GLN A 26 -0.52 -7.87 -8.03
N PHE A 27 -0.05 -6.78 -7.44
CA PHE A 27 0.05 -5.47 -8.07
C PHE A 27 1.49 -4.97 -8.04
N ARG A 28 1.89 -4.26 -9.09
CA ARG A 28 3.17 -3.55 -9.17
C ARG A 28 2.94 -2.09 -9.52
N HIS A 29 3.90 -1.25 -9.19
CA HIS A 29 3.90 0.16 -9.53
C HIS A 29 5.11 0.45 -10.44
N PRO A 30 4.97 1.30 -11.47
CA PRO A 30 6.10 1.61 -12.36
C PRO A 30 7.24 2.36 -11.65
N THR A 31 6.92 3.31 -10.77
CA THR A 31 7.92 4.09 -10.02
C THR A 31 8.23 3.58 -8.60
N LYS A 32 7.23 3.14 -7.82
CA LYS A 32 7.40 2.63 -6.45
C LYS A 32 7.94 1.20 -6.48
N LYS A 33 9.05 0.97 -5.77
CA LYS A 33 9.63 -0.37 -5.62
C LYS A 33 8.79 -1.20 -4.66
N GLY A 34 8.38 -2.39 -5.10
CA GLY A 34 7.65 -3.34 -4.27
C GLY A 34 6.62 -4.13 -5.06
N ARG A 35 5.87 -4.96 -4.33
CA ARG A 35 4.70 -5.69 -4.83
C ARG A 35 3.65 -5.66 -3.74
N VAL A 36 2.43 -5.29 -4.10
CA VAL A 36 1.28 -5.33 -3.20
C VAL A 36 0.48 -6.59 -3.51
N THR A 37 0.05 -7.31 -2.48
CA THR A 37 -0.81 -8.49 -2.66
C THR A 37 -2.15 -8.24 -1.97
N VAL A 38 -3.23 -8.33 -2.74
CA VAL A 38 -4.59 -8.11 -2.24
C VAL A 38 -5.36 -9.44 -2.31
N PRO A 39 -5.90 -9.94 -1.20
CA PRO A 39 -6.76 -11.11 -1.23
C PRO A 39 -8.13 -10.75 -1.84
N HIS A 40 -8.47 -11.40 -2.96
CA HIS A 40 -9.72 -11.25 -3.71
C HIS A 40 -10.20 -12.63 -4.21
N PRO A 41 -11.49 -12.98 -4.09
CA PRO A 41 -12.62 -12.15 -3.65
C PRO A 41 -12.83 -12.17 -2.13
N LYS A 42 -12.82 -10.99 -1.51
CA LYS A 42 -13.22 -10.79 -0.11
C LYS A 42 -14.21 -9.65 0.00
N THR A 43 -15.41 -9.96 0.50
CA THR A 43 -16.48 -8.97 0.71
C THR A 43 -16.13 -7.99 1.82
N GLU A 44 -15.36 -8.44 2.82
CA GLU A 44 -14.86 -7.60 3.89
C GLU A 44 -13.39 -7.96 4.20
N LEU A 45 -12.54 -6.93 4.23
CA LEU A 45 -11.16 -7.05 4.68
C LEU A 45 -11.03 -6.52 6.11
N PRO A 46 -10.33 -7.24 7.01
CA PRO A 46 -9.99 -6.73 8.32
C PRO A 46 -9.24 -5.40 8.21
N LYS A 47 -9.50 -4.46 9.12
CA LYS A 47 -8.85 -3.14 9.13
C LYS A 47 -7.31 -3.26 9.14
N GLY A 48 -6.77 -4.27 9.82
CA GLY A 48 -5.33 -4.55 9.83
C GLY A 48 -4.79 -4.94 8.45
N THR A 49 -5.52 -5.77 7.70
CA THR A 49 -5.16 -6.17 6.33
C THR A 49 -5.19 -4.97 5.39
N VAL A 50 -6.25 -4.17 5.45
CA VAL A 50 -6.38 -2.94 4.65
C VAL A 50 -5.22 -1.99 4.95
N ARG A 51 -4.92 -1.73 6.23
CA ARG A 51 -3.78 -0.89 6.63
C ARG A 51 -2.45 -1.44 6.12
N SER A 52 -2.23 -2.75 6.22
CA SER A 52 -1.00 -3.38 5.72
C SER A 52 -0.84 -3.16 4.22
N ILE A 53 -1.91 -3.38 3.44
CA ILE A 53 -1.92 -3.17 1.99
C ILE A 53 -1.63 -1.71 1.64
N LEU A 54 -2.34 -0.77 2.27
CA LEU A 54 -2.14 0.66 2.01
C LEU A 54 -0.73 1.13 2.42
N LYS A 55 -0.17 0.57 3.50
CA LYS A 55 1.20 0.85 3.92
C LYS A 55 2.20 0.33 2.89
N GLN A 56 2.00 -0.88 2.37
CA GLN A 56 2.83 -1.44 1.30
C GLN A 56 2.71 -0.65 -0.01
N ALA A 57 1.52 -0.12 -0.30
CA ALA A 57 1.28 0.76 -1.45
C ALA A 57 1.86 2.18 -1.27
N GLY A 58 2.33 2.52 -0.07
CA GLY A 58 2.81 3.86 0.27
C GLY A 58 1.72 4.92 0.38
N LEU A 59 0.45 4.49 0.54
CA LEU A 59 -0.72 5.38 0.65
C LEU A 59 -0.97 5.86 2.08
N ILE A 60 -0.44 5.15 3.08
CA ILE A 60 -0.50 5.60 4.48
C ILE A 60 0.89 5.55 5.11
N GLN A 61 1.29 6.63 5.75
CA GLN A 61 2.56 6.75 6.45
C GLN A 61 2.28 6.66 7.96
N THR A 62 2.35 5.44 8.49
CA THR A 62 2.22 5.21 9.94
C THR A 62 3.56 5.57 10.59
N GLY A 63 3.69 6.81 11.03
CA GLY A 63 4.81 7.30 11.83
C GLY A 63 5.68 8.33 11.12
N SER A 64 5.11 9.49 10.76
CA SER A 64 5.90 10.72 10.75
C SER A 64 5.96 11.22 12.20
N VAL A 65 6.86 10.64 12.99
CA VAL A 65 7.57 11.46 13.98
C VAL A 65 8.61 12.23 13.18
N ALA A 66 8.15 13.29 12.52
CA ALA A 66 9.04 14.37 12.12
C ALA A 66 9.52 15.06 13.41
N SER A 67 10.41 14.40 14.13
CA SER A 67 11.31 15.05 15.07
C SER A 67 12.28 15.88 14.23
N THR A 68 11.92 17.15 14.11
CA THR A 68 12.81 18.32 14.15
C THR A 68 14.15 18.18 13.42
N SER A 69 14.19 18.82 12.26
CA SER A 69 15.36 19.57 11.78
C SER A 69 16.18 20.16 12.93
N VAL A 70 17.37 19.62 13.18
CA VAL A 70 18.48 20.40 13.75
C VAL A 70 19.53 20.57 12.67
N ASN A 71 19.48 21.75 12.03
CA ASN A 71 20.65 22.36 11.43
C ASN A 71 21.64 22.63 12.57
N GLY A 72 22.83 22.07 12.47
CA GLY A 72 23.90 22.27 13.43
C GLY A 72 25.19 21.78 12.83
N GLY A 73 25.72 22.53 11.86
CA GLY A 73 27.13 22.44 11.55
C GLY A 73 27.92 22.80 12.80
N ASN A 74 28.96 22.04 13.11
CA ASN A 74 30.13 22.56 13.80
C ASN A 74 31.31 21.64 13.55
N GLN A 75 32.25 22.16 12.74
CA GLN A 75 33.71 22.00 12.78
C GLN A 75 34.31 20.60 12.87
#